data_AF-A0A936MLJ0-F1
#
_entry.id   AF-A0A936MLJ0-F1
#
_cell.length_a   1.000
_cell.length_b   1.000
_cell.length_c   1.000
_cell.angle_alpha   90.00
_cell.angle_beta   90.00
_cell.angle_gamma   90.00
#
_symmetry.space_group_name_H-M   'P 1'
#
loop_
_entity.id
_entity.type
_entity.pdbx_description
1 polymer ?
#
loop_
_entity_poly.entity_id
_entity_poly.type
_entity_poly.pdbx_seq_one_letter_code
_entity_poly.pdbx_strand_id
1 'polypeptide(L)'
;MEQVQLEPVIIEDLVKFGEDRGFDRGVDRGATQERLRVYETLVEDHVGRPLTPMERSTLATRISALGLEQLNALLLRSSPSALEAWLADSTAK
;
A
#
# COMPACT_ATOMS: atom_id res chain seq x y z
N MET A 1 -39.85 -28.69 -14.71
CA MET A 1 -38.51 -28.11 -14.92
C MET A 1 -38.72 -26.61 -15.08
N GLU A 2 -38.30 -25.83 -14.09
CA GLU A 2 -38.51 -24.38 -14.07
C GLU A 2 -37.46 -23.74 -14.99
N GLN A 3 -37.91 -23.07 -16.06
CA GLN A 3 -37.01 -22.32 -16.94
C GLN A 3 -36.62 -21.03 -16.22
N VAL A 4 -35.37 -20.99 -15.74
CA VAL A 4 -34.76 -19.75 -15.25
C VAL A 4 -34.61 -18.82 -16.45
N GLN A 5 -35.46 -17.80 -16.54
CA GLN A 5 -35.28 -16.67 -17.45
C GLN A 5 -34.07 -15.89 -16.93
N LEU A 6 -32.91 -16.07 -17.56
CA LEU A 6 -31.76 -15.21 -17.33
C LEU A 6 -32.02 -13.89 -18.06
N GLU A 7 -32.07 -12.79 -17.30
CA GLU A 7 -32.17 -11.46 -17.87
C GLU A 7 -31.01 -11.21 -18.85
N PRO A 8 -31.27 -10.59 -20.02
CA PRO A 8 -30.23 -10.34 -21.00
C PRO A 8 -29.24 -9.31 -20.43
N VAL A 9 -28.00 -9.76 -20.18
CA VAL A 9 -26.89 -8.87 -19.83
C VAL A 9 -26.62 -7.95 -21.03
N ILE A 10 -26.90 -6.65 -20.88
CA ILE A 10 -26.66 -5.67 -21.94
C ILE A 10 -25.17 -5.37 -21.99
N ILE A 11 -24.57 -5.34 -23.19
CA ILE A 11 -23.13 -5.10 -23.39
C ILE A 11 -22.67 -3.77 -22.73
N GLU A 12 -23.57 -2.78 -22.66
CA GLU A 12 -23.39 -1.51 -21.96
C GLU A 12 -23.11 -1.70 -20.45
N ASP A 13 -23.75 -2.67 -19.79
CA ASP A 13 -23.53 -2.97 -18.37
C ASP A 13 -22.13 -3.54 -18.11
N LEU A 14 -21.60 -4.34 -19.04
CA LEU A 14 -20.25 -4.89 -18.95
C LEU A 14 -19.17 -3.83 -19.15
N VAL A 15 -19.40 -2.87 -20.04
CA VAL A 15 -18.49 -1.73 -20.26
C VAL A 15 -18.46 -0.85 -19.02
N LYS A 16 -19.63 -0.47 -18.51
CA LYS A 16 -19.75 0.38 -17.32
C LYS A 16 -19.12 -0.26 -16.09
N PHE A 17 -19.34 -1.56 -15.91
CA PHE A 17 -18.68 -2.33 -14.85
C PHE A 17 -17.15 -2.37 -14.99
N GLY A 18 -16.63 -2.41 -16.23
CA GLY A 18 -15.20 -2.32 -16.50
C GLY A 18 -14.60 -0.97 -16.13
N GLU A 19 -15.31 0.12 -16.46
CA GLU A 19 -14.94 1.50 -16.13
C GLU A 19 -14.97 1.75 -14.63
N ASP A 20 -16.05 1.36 -13.94
CA ASP A 20 -16.21 1.50 -12.49
C ASP A 20 -15.09 0.76 -11.74
N ARG A 21 -14.85 -0.51 -12.10
CA ARG A 21 -13.72 -1.26 -11.53
C ARG A 21 -12.36 -0.66 -11.89
N GLY A 22 -12.24 0.00 -13.03
CA GLY A 22 -11.01 0.69 -13.45
C GLY A 22 -10.74 1.91 -12.60
N PHE A 23 -11.78 2.71 -12.38
CA PHE A 23 -11.78 3.90 -11.54
C PHE A 23 -11.48 3.55 -10.09
N ASP A 24 -12.20 2.59 -9.49
CA ASP A 24 -12.00 2.16 -8.10
C ASP A 24 -10.57 1.66 -7.88
N ARG A 25 -10.04 0.83 -8.80
CA ARG A 25 -8.64 0.38 -8.73
C ARG A 25 -7.65 1.53 -8.90
N GLY A 26 -7.98 2.54 -9.69
CA GLY A 26 -7.17 3.75 -9.86
C GLY A 26 -7.11 4.58 -8.59
N VAL A 27 -8.27 4.81 -7.96
CA VAL A 27 -8.40 5.52 -6.68
C VAL A 27 -7.67 4.77 -5.57
N ASP A 28 -7.84 3.47 -5.46
CA ASP A 28 -7.14 2.64 -4.45
C ASP A 28 -5.62 2.70 -4.62
N ARG A 29 -5.13 2.60 -5.87
CA ARG A 29 -3.70 2.71 -6.17
C ARG A 29 -3.15 4.10 -5.86
N GLY A 30 -3.87 5.16 -6.23
CA GLY A 30 -3.47 6.54 -5.94
C GLY A 30 -3.39 6.79 -4.44
N ALA A 31 -4.43 6.40 -3.70
CA ALA A 31 -4.48 6.52 -2.25
C ALA A 31 -3.39 5.68 -1.55
N THR A 32 -3.00 4.54 -2.12
CA THR A 32 -1.90 3.72 -1.60
C THR A 32 -0.54 4.38 -1.86
N GLN A 33 -0.32 4.95 -3.05
CA GLN A 33 0.93 5.63 -3.40
C GLN A 33 1.14 6.91 -2.61
N GLU A 34 0.10 7.74 -2.42
CA GLU A 34 0.21 8.95 -1.58
C GLU A 34 0.51 8.59 -0.12
N ARG A 35 -0.15 7.56 0.42
CA ARG A 35 0.14 7.07 1.77
C ARG A 35 1.58 6.58 1.92
N LEU A 36 2.11 5.89 0.91
CA LEU A 36 3.49 5.41 0.93
C LEU A 36 4.49 6.57 1.04
N ARG A 37 4.26 7.65 0.28
CA ARG A 37 5.11 8.84 0.31
C ARG A 37 5.15 9.52 1.68
N VAL A 38 4.00 9.60 2.36
CA VAL A 38 3.94 10.17 3.72
C VAL A 38 4.84 9.36 4.67
N TYR A 39 4.79 8.03 4.58
CA TYR A 39 5.63 7.17 5.42
C TYR A 39 7.10 7.22 5.05
N GLU A 40 7.44 7.35 3.76
CA GLU A 40 8.82 7.60 3.34
C GLU A 40 9.34 8.88 4.01
N THR A 41 8.60 9.99 3.95
CA THR A 41 9.00 11.25 4.59
C THR A 41 9.14 11.12 6.10
N LEU A 42 8.18 10.49 6.79
CA LEU A 42 8.25 10.30 8.24
C LEU A 42 9.47 9.46 8.66
N VAL A 43 9.78 8.42 7.89
CA VAL A 43 10.96 7.59 8.13
C VAL A 43 12.24 8.37 7.87
N GLU A 44 12.33 9.11 6.75
CA GLU A 44 13.46 9.98 6.41
C GLU A 44 13.74 11.02 7.50
N ASP A 45 12.69 11.66 8.03
CA ASP A 45 12.78 12.59 9.16
C ASP A 45 13.26 11.89 10.44
N HIS A 46 12.79 10.68 10.71
CA HIS A 46 13.16 9.92 11.91
C HIS A 46 14.60 9.41 11.88
N VAL A 47 15.09 8.98 10.71
CA VAL A 47 16.50 8.58 10.54
C VAL A 47 17.43 9.76 10.27
N GLY A 48 16.88 10.94 9.95
CA GLY A 48 17.64 12.16 9.69
C GLY A 48 18.39 12.17 8.36
N ARG A 49 18.00 11.32 7.40
CA ARG A 49 18.63 11.20 6.07
C ARG A 49 17.64 10.67 5.03
N PRO A 50 17.87 10.92 3.74
CA PRO A 50 17.07 10.33 2.68
C PRO A 50 17.21 8.80 2.66
N LEU A 51 16.11 8.11 2.32
CA LEU A 51 16.09 6.67 2.12
C LEU A 51 16.67 6.31 0.76
N THR A 52 17.47 5.25 0.73
CA THR A 52 17.96 4.65 -0.51
C THR A 52 16.81 3.95 -1.26
N PRO A 53 16.93 3.71 -2.58
CA PRO A 53 15.92 2.97 -3.34
C PRO A 53 15.61 1.58 -2.76
N MET A 54 16.61 0.92 -2.18
CA MET A 54 16.43 -0.40 -1.55
C MET A 54 15.65 -0.29 -0.25
N GLU A 55 15.95 0.69 0.61
CA GLU A 55 15.22 0.93 1.86
C GLU A 55 13.76 1.34 1.59
N ARG A 56 13.50 2.13 0.53
CA ARG A 56 12.12 2.46 0.11
C ARG A 56 11.34 1.21 -0.31
N SER A 57 11.99 0.30 -1.04
CA SER A 57 11.39 -0.99 -1.43
C SER A 57 11.10 -1.87 -0.21
N THR A 58 12.03 -1.95 0.75
CA THR A 58 11.85 -2.66 2.02
C THR A 58 10.69 -2.06 2.81
N LEU A 59 10.65 -0.73 2.94
CA LEU A 59 9.56 -0.01 3.62
C LEU A 59 8.21 -0.32 2.97
N ALA A 60 8.10 -0.21 1.64
CA ALA A 60 6.86 -0.51 0.91
C ALA A 60 6.36 -1.94 1.16
N THR A 61 7.30 -2.90 1.14
CA THR A 61 7.01 -4.32 1.40
C THR A 61 6.49 -4.52 2.82
N ARG A 62 7.12 -3.87 3.81
CA ARG A 62 6.73 -4.01 5.21
C ARG A 62 5.46 -3.27 5.57
N ILE A 63 5.20 -2.11 4.98
CA ILE A 63 3.91 -1.41 5.10
C ILE A 63 2.78 -2.35 4.67
N SER A 64 3.00 -3.05 3.55
CA SER A 64 2.03 -4.02 3.02
C SER A 64 1.84 -5.25 3.93
N ALA A 65 2.85 -5.63 4.72
CA ALA A 65 2.83 -6.81 5.58
C ALA A 65 2.32 -6.53 7.01
N LEU A 66 2.78 -5.45 7.64
CA LEU A 66 2.46 -5.06 9.02
C LEU A 66 1.15 -4.27 9.12
N GLY A 67 0.77 -3.56 8.04
CA GLY A 67 -0.31 -2.58 8.11
C GLY A 67 0.07 -1.32 8.89
N LEU A 68 -0.79 -0.30 8.77
CA LEU A 68 -0.46 1.07 9.18
C LEU A 68 -0.33 1.25 10.70
N GLU A 69 -1.13 0.56 11.49
CA GLU A 69 -1.10 0.71 12.96
C GLU A 69 0.22 0.23 13.57
N GLN A 70 0.70 -0.92 13.10
CA GLN A 70 1.93 -1.53 13.59
C GLN A 70 3.15 -0.70 13.17
N LEU A 71 3.12 -0.13 11.96
CA LEU A 71 4.13 0.80 11.50
C LEU A 71 4.17 2.08 12.34
N ASN A 72 3.00 2.69 12.63
CA ASN A 72 2.94 3.86 13.51
C ASN A 72 3.50 3.56 14.91
N ALA A 73 3.15 2.41 15.47
CA ALA A 73 3.70 1.97 16.76
C ALA A 73 5.22 1.78 16.71
N LEU A 74 5.74 1.25 15.61
CA LEU A 74 7.18 1.05 15.39
C LEU A 74 7.92 2.39 15.28
N LEU A 75 7.37 3.36 14.53
CA LEU A 75 7.95 4.70 14.41
C LEU A 75 8.01 5.43 15.76
N LEU A 76 6.96 5.33 16.57
CA LEU A 76 6.89 5.99 17.87
C LEU A 76 7.84 5.38 18.92
N ARG A 77 8.18 4.10 18.81
CA ARG A 77 8.93 3.35 19.83
C ARG A 77 10.39 3.11 19.47
N SER A 78 10.73 3.13 18.18
CA SER A 78 12.08 2.79 17.72
C SER A 78 13.01 3.99 17.81
N SER A 79 14.25 3.76 18.26
CA SER A 79 15.31 4.75 18.07
C SER A 79 15.66 4.89 16.57
N PRO A 80 16.27 6.01 16.15
CA PRO A 80 16.74 6.17 14.77
C PRO A 80 17.63 5.01 14.31
N SER A 81 18.60 4.60 15.13
CA SER A 81 19.50 3.48 14.84
C SER A 81 18.80 2.12 14.73
N ALA A 82 17.75 1.89 15.52
CA ALA A 82 16.96 0.66 15.42
C ALA A 82 16.13 0.64 14.13
N LEU A 83 15.60 1.80 13.72
CA LEU A 83 14.86 1.94 12.48
C LEU A 83 15.78 1.75 11.26
N GLU A 84 17.00 2.28 11.30
CA GLU A 84 18.01 2.05 10.26
C GLU A 84 18.38 0.57 10.14
N ALA A 85 18.66 -0.10 11.26
CA ALA A 85 18.96 -1.53 11.25
C ALA A 85 17.79 -2.36 10.72
N TRP A 86 16.56 -1.98 11.12
CA TRP A 86 15.35 -2.59 10.60
C TRP A 86 15.28 -2.40 9.07
N LEU A 87 15.41 -1.18 8.54
CA LEU A 87 15.37 -0.91 7.10
C LEU A 87 16.46 -1.63 6.30
N ALA A 88 17.66 -1.77 6.87
CA ALA A 88 18.80 -2.44 6.26
C ALA A 88 18.62 -3.97 6.20
N ASP A 89 17.88 -4.55 7.13
CA ASP A 89 17.54 -5.97 7.11
C ASP A 89 16.43 -6.21 6.09
N SER A 90 16.77 -6.73 4.91
CA SER A 90 15.77 -7.11 3.89
C SER A 90 15.05 -8.42 4.20
N THR A 91 15.40 -9.11 5.29
CA THR A 91 14.90 -10.45 5.65
C THR A 91 14.05 -10.48 6.92
N ALA A 92 14.14 -9.47 7.79
CA ALA A 92 13.26 -9.36 8.95
C ALA A 92 11.81 -9.11 8.50
N LYS A 93 10.96 -10.12 8.74
CA LYS A 93 9.51 -10.10 8.55
C LYS A 93 8.81 -9.27 9.62
#